data_AF-A0A9E4W075-F1
#
_entry.id   AF-A0A9E4W075-F1
#
_cell.length_a   1.000
_cell.length_b   1.000
_cell.length_c   1.000
_cell.angle_alpha   90.00
_cell.angle_beta   90.00
_cell.angle_gamma   90.00
#
_symmetry.space_group_name_H-M   'P 1'
#
loop_
_entity.id
_entity.type
_entity.pdbx_description
1 polymer ?
#
loop_
_entity_poly.entity_id
_entity_poly.type
_entity_poly.pdbx_seq_one_letter_code
_entity_poly.pdbx_strand_id
1 'polypeptide(L)'
;MQLLPIRDRGYAHPELLAETDWLAGHLNDPKVRVIDARQPEHYAANHLPGAVNLNGFGGVPRAANGDMASPEEFAVLAGSLGVGNDTTVVVYDAPGQLMGMVAWSFSYYGHMDVRILDGGFAKWSVENRPVTTEVVDYPPAVFVPKLQEAIYCSLHQAESAVGRPKTV
;
A
#
# COMPACT_ATOMS: atom_id res chain seq x y z
N MET A 1 9.55 -2.21 24.09
CA MET A 1 9.79 -3.62 23.69
C MET A 1 10.38 -3.56 22.30
N GLN A 2 11.65 -3.93 22.12
CA GLN A 2 12.27 -3.95 20.80
C GLN A 2 11.75 -5.19 20.07
N LEU A 3 11.02 -4.98 18.97
CA LEU A 3 10.56 -6.09 18.13
C LEU A 3 11.78 -6.72 17.46
N LEU A 4 11.76 -8.04 17.26
CA LEU A 4 12.77 -8.73 16.44
C LEU A 4 12.82 -8.10 15.04
N PRO A 5 13.96 -8.10 14.33
CA PRO A 5 14.01 -7.70 12.92
C PRO A 5 13.01 -8.52 12.09
N ILE A 6 12.38 -7.92 11.06
CA ILE A 6 11.35 -8.59 10.22
C ILE A 6 11.81 -9.98 9.76
N ARG A 7 13.05 -10.10 9.29
CA ARG A 7 13.64 -11.36 8.78
C ARG A 7 13.66 -12.49 9.82
N ASP A 8 13.65 -12.16 11.10
CA ASP A 8 13.77 -13.11 12.21
C ASP A 8 12.40 -13.46 12.82
N ARG A 9 11.30 -12.92 12.27
CA ARG A 9 9.92 -13.15 12.77
C ARG A 9 9.22 -14.37 12.16
N GLY A 10 9.81 -15.03 11.16
CA GLY A 10 9.27 -16.25 10.56
C GLY A 10 8.06 -16.05 9.63
N TYR A 11 7.89 -14.84 9.06
CA TYR A 11 6.87 -14.60 8.05
C TYR A 11 7.17 -15.37 6.75
N ALA A 12 6.13 -15.79 6.03
CA ALA A 12 6.27 -16.42 4.72
C ALA A 12 6.79 -15.43 3.65
N HIS A 13 6.41 -14.16 3.79
CA HIS A 13 6.75 -13.06 2.86
C HIS A 13 7.28 -11.83 3.62
N PRO A 14 8.46 -11.91 4.26
CA PRO A 14 9.05 -10.79 4.98
C PRO A 14 9.39 -9.60 4.07
N GLU A 15 9.59 -9.83 2.77
CA GLU A 15 9.85 -8.82 1.75
C GLU A 15 8.70 -7.83 1.53
N LEU A 16 7.47 -8.20 1.91
CA LEU A 16 6.30 -7.33 1.86
C LEU A 16 6.27 -6.32 3.02
N LEU A 17 7.26 -6.34 3.92
CA LEU A 17 7.39 -5.40 5.01
C LEU A 17 8.65 -4.55 4.85
N ALA A 18 8.54 -3.26 5.16
CA ALA A 18 9.67 -2.35 5.23
C ALA A 18 9.96 -1.99 6.68
N GLU A 19 11.23 -2.06 7.09
CA GLU A 19 11.66 -1.50 8.38
C GLU A 19 11.57 0.03 8.34
N THR A 20 11.24 0.63 9.48
CA THR A 20 11.24 2.08 9.66
C THR A 20 12.63 2.69 9.48
N ASP A 21 13.69 1.98 9.88
CA ASP A 21 15.08 2.37 9.60
C ASP A 21 15.41 2.38 8.10
N TRP A 22 14.96 1.35 7.37
CA TRP A 22 15.17 1.30 5.93
C TRP A 22 14.48 2.49 5.26
N LEU A 23 13.20 2.74 5.59
CA LEU A 23 12.46 3.85 4.98
C LEU A 23 13.11 5.20 5.33
N ALA A 24 13.55 5.41 6.57
CA ALA A 24 14.25 6.64 6.96
C ALA A 24 15.50 6.91 6.12
N GLY A 25 16.24 5.86 5.73
CA GLY A 25 17.39 5.97 4.84
C GLY A 25 17.05 6.22 3.36
N HIS A 26 15.78 6.08 2.95
CA HIS A 26 15.33 6.18 1.55
C HIS A 26 14.26 7.27 1.33
N LEU A 27 14.01 8.15 2.30
CA LEU A 27 12.99 9.22 2.17
C LEU A 27 13.24 10.15 0.96
N ASN A 28 14.50 10.28 0.53
CA ASN A 28 14.91 11.12 -0.60
C ASN A 28 15.20 10.31 -1.87
N ASP A 29 14.93 9.00 -1.87
CA ASP A 29 15.12 8.18 -3.06
C ASP A 29 14.00 8.50 -4.07
N PRO A 30 14.32 8.98 -5.29
CA PRO A 30 13.32 9.34 -6.29
C PRO A 30 12.47 8.14 -6.75
N LYS A 31 12.92 6.90 -6.49
CA LYS A 31 12.19 5.67 -6.81
C LYS A 31 11.31 5.18 -5.67
N VAL A 32 11.37 5.78 -4.48
CA VAL A 32 10.51 5.40 -3.37
C VAL A 32 9.30 6.33 -3.29
N ARG A 33 8.11 5.75 -3.25
CA ARG A 33 6.87 6.49 -2.98
C ARG A 33 6.24 6.00 -1.68
N VAL A 34 6.08 6.92 -0.74
CA VAL A 34 5.40 6.66 0.52
C VAL A 34 3.93 7.00 0.36
N ILE A 35 3.04 6.06 0.66
CA ILE A 35 1.60 6.24 0.60
C ILE A 35 1.05 6.21 2.02
N ASP A 36 0.46 7.32 2.44
CA ASP A 36 -0.28 7.42 3.69
C ASP A 36 -1.74 7.02 3.46
N ALA A 37 -2.13 5.85 3.99
CA ALA A 37 -3.48 5.32 3.91
C ALA A 37 -4.38 5.76 5.08
N ARG A 38 -3.95 6.72 5.91
CA ARG A 38 -4.80 7.34 6.93
C ARG A 38 -5.82 8.28 6.30
N GLN A 39 -6.85 8.63 7.08
CA GLN A 39 -7.79 9.69 6.73
C GLN A 39 -7.08 11.04 6.56
N PRO A 40 -7.57 11.93 5.68
CA PRO A 40 -6.92 13.21 5.38
C PRO A 40 -6.66 14.07 6.60
N GLU A 41 -7.51 14.01 7.63
CA GLU A 41 -7.34 14.80 8.85
C GLU A 41 -6.10 14.37 9.64
N HIS A 42 -5.81 13.07 9.66
CA HIS A 42 -4.60 12.54 10.29
C HIS A 42 -3.35 12.90 9.49
N TYR A 43 -3.41 12.79 8.16
CA TYR A 43 -2.32 13.24 7.29
C TYR A 43 -2.05 14.73 7.49
N ALA A 44 -3.09 15.58 7.45
CA ALA A 44 -2.95 17.03 7.61
C ALA A 44 -2.37 17.42 8.98
N ALA A 45 -2.68 16.67 10.04
CA ALA A 45 -2.10 16.90 11.36
C ALA A 45 -0.59 16.64 11.41
N ASN A 46 -0.14 15.55 10.78
CA ASN A 46 1.26 15.23 10.50
C ASN A 46 1.37 13.91 9.73
N HIS A 47 2.44 13.76 8.95
CA HIS A 47 2.73 12.57 8.17
C HIS A 47 4.23 12.35 7.99
N LEU A 48 4.60 11.17 7.47
CA LEU A 48 5.98 10.89 7.08
C LEU A 48 6.42 11.84 5.95
N PRO A 49 7.65 12.37 5.97
CA PRO A 49 8.18 13.18 4.87
C PRO A 49 8.07 12.48 3.51
N GLY A 50 7.64 13.21 2.48
CA GLY A 50 7.48 12.67 1.12
C GLY A 50 6.25 11.76 0.93
N ALA A 51 5.39 11.59 1.93
CA ALA A 51 4.19 10.80 1.79
C ALA A 51 3.11 11.53 0.98
N VAL A 52 2.41 10.81 0.10
CA VAL A 52 1.16 11.24 -0.52
C VAL A 52 -0.02 10.57 0.17
N ASN A 53 -1.10 11.31 0.41
CA ASN A 53 -2.28 10.77 1.06
C ASN A 53 -3.21 10.07 0.06
N LEU A 54 -3.62 8.85 0.39
CA LEU A 54 -4.58 8.07 -0.38
C LEU A 54 -6.04 8.43 -0.03
N ASN A 55 -6.29 9.31 0.93
CA ASN A 55 -7.63 9.58 1.45
C ASN A 55 -8.31 8.31 2.03
N GLY A 56 -7.58 7.59 2.87
CA GLY A 56 -8.05 6.32 3.44
C GLY A 56 -8.12 5.16 2.43
N PHE A 57 -8.70 4.03 2.84
CA PHE A 57 -9.04 2.95 1.92
C PHE A 57 -10.04 3.38 0.82
N GLY A 58 -10.86 4.40 1.11
CA GLY A 58 -11.84 4.95 0.15
C GLY A 58 -11.20 5.55 -1.10
N GLY A 59 -9.89 5.83 -1.11
CA GLY A 59 -9.19 6.27 -2.32
C GLY A 59 -8.85 5.17 -3.31
N VAL A 60 -8.91 3.89 -2.93
CA VAL A 60 -8.76 2.78 -3.90
C VAL A 60 -10.06 2.65 -4.69
N PRO A 61 -10.03 2.80 -6.04
CA PRO A 61 -11.25 2.74 -6.84
C PRO A 61 -11.87 1.33 -6.80
N ARG A 62 -13.20 1.29 -6.94
CA ARG A 62 -14.00 0.06 -6.99
C ARG A 62 -14.98 0.12 -8.15
N ALA A 63 -15.24 -1.04 -8.75
CA ALA A 63 -16.30 -1.17 -9.73
C ALA A 63 -17.68 -1.03 -9.05
N ALA A 64 -18.70 -0.64 -9.83
CA ALA A 64 -20.05 -0.41 -9.32
C ALA A 64 -20.71 -1.67 -8.69
N ASN A 65 -20.28 -2.85 -9.12
CA ASN A 65 -20.74 -4.14 -8.58
C ASN A 65 -20.02 -4.53 -7.28
N GLY A 66 -19.13 -3.67 -6.77
CA GLY A 66 -18.33 -3.94 -5.59
C GLY A 66 -17.06 -4.74 -5.87
N ASP A 67 -16.74 -5.15 -7.10
CA ASP A 67 -15.44 -5.74 -7.42
C ASP A 67 -14.32 -4.68 -7.39
N MET A 68 -13.08 -5.14 -7.57
CA MET A 68 -11.97 -4.25 -7.87
C MET A 68 -12.22 -3.47 -9.18
N ALA A 69 -11.77 -2.22 -9.22
CA ALA A 69 -11.89 -1.34 -10.38
C ALA A 69 -11.22 -1.89 -11.65
N SER A 70 -11.48 -1.24 -12.79
CA SER A 70 -10.78 -1.59 -14.02
C SER A 70 -9.26 -1.34 -13.88
N PRO A 71 -8.41 -2.06 -14.63
CA PRO A 71 -6.97 -1.79 -14.67
C PRO A 71 -6.64 -0.33 -14.99
N GLU A 72 -7.41 0.29 -15.88
CA GLU A 72 -7.24 1.68 -16.30
C GLU A 72 -7.56 2.66 -15.17
N GLU A 73 -8.64 2.42 -14.42
CA GLU A 73 -9.01 3.24 -13.26
C GLU A 73 -7.94 3.18 -12.17
N PHE A 74 -7.39 1.99 -11.90
CA PHE A 74 -6.29 1.86 -10.94
C PHE A 74 -5.00 2.48 -11.46
N ALA A 75 -4.70 2.36 -12.75
CA ALA A 75 -3.53 3.00 -13.35
C ALA A 75 -3.58 4.54 -13.23
N VAL A 76 -4.77 5.14 -13.37
CA VAL A 76 -4.98 6.58 -13.14
C VAL A 76 -4.71 6.95 -11.68
N LEU A 77 -5.21 6.16 -10.71
CA LEU A 77 -4.90 6.37 -9.30
C LEU A 77 -3.40 6.26 -9.03
N ALA A 78 -2.75 5.16 -9.44
CA ALA A 78 -1.33 4.94 -9.19
C ALA A 78 -0.49 6.05 -9.82
N GLY A 79 -0.82 6.43 -11.05
CA GLY A 79 -0.17 7.53 -11.75
C GLY A 79 -0.32 8.87 -11.02
N SER A 80 -1.50 9.19 -10.46
CA SER A 80 -1.73 10.45 -9.72
C SER A 80 -0.99 10.50 -8.38
N LEU A 81 -0.66 9.34 -7.81
CA LEU A 81 0.22 9.21 -6.63
C LEU A 81 1.71 9.26 -7.01
N GLY A 82 2.03 9.48 -8.29
CA GLY A 82 3.39 9.48 -8.80
C GLY A 82 4.05 8.10 -8.76
N VAL A 83 3.27 7.03 -8.87
CA VAL A 83 3.74 5.63 -8.89
C VAL A 83 3.80 5.13 -10.33
N GLY A 84 5.01 4.86 -10.80
CA GLY A 84 5.28 4.12 -12.04
C GLY A 84 5.55 2.64 -11.78
N ASN A 85 5.74 1.86 -12.84
CA ASN A 85 6.04 0.43 -12.72
C ASN A 85 7.39 0.11 -12.05
N ASP A 86 8.33 1.04 -12.02
CA ASP A 86 9.68 0.90 -11.44
C ASP A 86 9.83 1.58 -10.07
N THR A 87 8.72 2.08 -9.52
CA THR A 87 8.66 2.70 -8.20
C THR A 87 8.60 1.62 -7.13
N THR A 88 9.32 1.78 -6.02
CA THR A 88 9.09 1.02 -4.78
C THR A 88 8.02 1.74 -3.98
N VAL A 89 6.89 1.08 -3.71
CA VAL A 89 5.80 1.65 -2.90
C VAL A 89 5.94 1.21 -1.45
N VAL A 90 5.85 2.15 -0.51
CA VAL A 90 5.72 1.85 0.92
C VAL A 90 4.42 2.44 1.45
N VAL A 91 3.51 1.57 1.87
CA VAL A 91 2.21 1.96 2.44
C VAL A 91 2.31 1.94 3.96
N TYR A 92 1.75 2.95 4.61
CA TYR A 92 1.54 2.92 6.05
C TYR A 92 0.16 3.46 6.43
N ASP A 93 -0.28 3.13 7.63
CA ASP A 93 -1.49 3.64 8.26
C ASP A 93 -1.23 3.86 9.77
N ALA A 94 -2.20 4.38 10.50
CA ALA A 94 -2.36 4.19 11.95
C ALA A 94 -2.86 2.74 12.19
N PRO A 95 -2.63 2.11 13.37
CA PRO A 95 -2.84 0.68 13.58
C PRO A 95 -4.24 0.23 13.14
N GLY A 96 -4.31 -0.31 11.92
CA GLY A 96 -5.51 -0.55 11.16
C GLY A 96 -5.20 -1.53 10.04
N GLN A 97 -6.20 -2.32 9.63
CA GLN A 97 -6.02 -3.41 8.67
C GLN A 97 -5.97 -2.94 7.20
N LEU A 98 -6.17 -1.65 6.96
CA LEU A 98 -6.39 -1.10 5.62
C LEU A 98 -5.10 -1.06 4.78
N MET A 99 -3.93 -0.92 5.40
CA MET A 99 -2.63 -0.96 4.70
C MET A 99 -2.42 -2.26 3.92
N GLY A 100 -2.93 -3.39 4.42
CA GLY A 100 -2.87 -4.68 3.75
C GLY A 100 -3.70 -4.71 2.47
N MET A 101 -4.89 -4.13 2.50
CA MET A 101 -5.77 -4.05 1.32
C MET A 101 -5.21 -3.11 0.25
N VAL A 102 -4.58 -2.00 0.64
CA VAL A 102 -3.91 -1.10 -0.31
C VAL A 102 -2.73 -1.82 -0.97
N ALA A 103 -1.84 -2.44 -0.19
CA ALA A 103 -0.70 -3.20 -0.71
C ALA A 103 -1.13 -4.38 -1.60
N TRP A 104 -2.18 -5.11 -1.18
CA TRP A 104 -2.78 -6.17 -1.99
C TRP A 104 -3.38 -5.63 -3.29
N SER A 105 -3.98 -4.43 -3.29
CA SER A 105 -4.52 -3.82 -4.51
C SER A 105 -3.39 -3.55 -5.52
N PHE A 106 -2.27 -2.96 -5.10
CA PHE A 106 -1.09 -2.81 -5.97
C PHE A 106 -0.62 -4.15 -6.52
N SER A 107 -0.55 -5.18 -5.67
CA SER A 107 -0.19 -6.54 -6.10
C SER A 107 -1.17 -7.11 -7.12
N TYR A 108 -2.47 -6.92 -6.91
CA TYR A 108 -3.53 -7.36 -7.83
C TYR A 108 -3.40 -6.72 -9.22
N TYR A 109 -3.01 -5.45 -9.29
CA TYR A 109 -2.73 -4.77 -10.56
C TYR A 109 -1.29 -4.95 -11.06
N GLY A 110 -0.51 -5.88 -10.47
CA GLY A 110 0.78 -6.32 -10.99
C GLY A 110 2.00 -5.55 -10.49
N HIS A 111 1.83 -4.68 -9.50
CA HIS A 111 2.93 -3.94 -8.88
C HIS A 111 3.42 -4.66 -7.63
N MET A 112 4.45 -5.49 -7.81
CA MET A 112 4.93 -6.40 -6.77
C MET A 112 5.95 -5.77 -5.80
N ASP A 113 6.59 -4.65 -6.16
CA ASP A 113 7.49 -3.92 -5.26
C ASP A 113 6.69 -2.94 -4.37
N VAL A 114 5.72 -3.50 -3.66
CA VAL A 114 4.91 -2.82 -2.67
C VAL A 114 5.14 -3.43 -1.29
N ARG A 115 5.33 -2.57 -0.30
CA ARG A 115 5.67 -2.96 1.07
C ARG A 115 4.77 -2.23 2.05
N ILE A 116 4.52 -2.86 3.19
CA ILE A 116 3.85 -2.26 4.33
C ILE A 116 4.94 -1.80 5.31
N LEU A 117 4.86 -0.56 5.80
CA LEU A 117 5.75 -0.09 6.85
C LEU A 117 5.47 -0.84 8.15
N ASP A 118 6.43 -1.63 8.62
CA ASP A 118 6.30 -2.40 9.85
C ASP A 118 6.00 -1.48 11.04
N GLY A 119 4.91 -1.74 11.75
CA GLY A 119 4.45 -0.91 12.87
C GLY A 119 3.85 0.46 12.48
N GLY A 120 3.81 0.78 11.18
CA GLY A 120 3.15 1.96 10.63
C GLY A 120 3.58 3.29 11.24
N PHE A 121 2.65 4.26 11.22
CA PHE A 121 2.89 5.60 11.78
C PHE A 121 3.23 5.54 13.28
N ALA A 122 2.61 4.63 14.03
CA ALA A 122 2.80 4.52 15.48
C ALA A 122 4.25 4.17 15.85
N LYS A 123 4.85 3.17 15.19
CA LYS A 123 6.27 2.82 15.42
C LYS A 123 7.18 3.97 14.99
N TRP A 124 6.91 4.58 13.84
CA TRP A 124 7.67 5.73 13.35
C TRP A 124 7.71 6.88 14.38
N SER A 125 6.57 7.22 14.96
CA SER A 125 6.48 8.24 16.01
C SER A 125 7.17 7.85 17.31
N VAL A 126 7.00 6.60 17.78
CA VAL A 126 7.66 6.09 19.00
C VAL A 126 9.18 6.10 18.87
N GLU A 127 9.69 5.90 17.66
CA GLU A 127 11.12 5.98 17.34
C GLU A 127 11.63 7.42 17.18
N ASN A 128 10.79 8.43 17.42
CA ASN A 128 11.11 9.86 17.29
C ASN A 128 11.67 10.23 15.91
N ARG A 129 11.17 9.57 14.86
CA ARG A 129 11.58 9.88 13.48
C ARG A 129 10.88 11.15 12.98
N PRO A 130 11.46 11.84 11.97
CA PRO A 130 10.90 13.09 11.45
C PRO A 130 9.47 12.92 10.94
N VAL A 131 8.61 13.89 11.25
CA VAL A 131 7.27 14.04 10.67
C VAL A 131 7.16 15.45 10.10
N THR A 132 6.23 15.64 9.16
CA THR A 132 5.99 16.93 8.51
C THR A 132 4.50 17.19 8.34
N THR A 133 4.17 18.43 7.99
CA THR A 133 2.86 18.85 7.47
C THR A 133 2.97 19.34 6.02
N GLU A 134 4.17 19.27 5.43
CA GLU A 134 4.44 19.69 4.06
C GLU A 134 3.80 18.73 3.07
N VAL A 135 2.85 19.24 2.28
CA VAL A 135 2.22 18.46 1.22
C VAL A 135 3.15 18.39 0.02
N VAL A 136 3.53 17.18 -0.36
CA VAL A 136 4.27 16.93 -1.60
C VAL A 136 3.31 16.64 -2.76
N ASP A 137 3.70 17.10 -3.95
CA ASP A 137 3.02 16.78 -5.20
C ASP A 137 4.05 16.18 -6.16
N TYR A 138 3.82 14.93 -6.56
CA TYR A 138 4.70 14.23 -7.49
C TYR A 138 4.11 14.31 -8.90
N PRO A 139 4.95 14.51 -9.93
CA PRO A 139 4.45 14.52 -11.29
C PRO A 139 3.76 13.17 -11.59
N PRO A 140 2.62 13.19 -12.32
CA PRO A 140 1.95 11.95 -12.70
C PRO A 140 2.90 10.99 -13.42
N ALA A 141 2.85 9.72 -13.02
CA ALA A 141 3.66 8.67 -13.61
C ALA A 141 2.81 7.74 -14.49
N VAL A 142 3.46 7.04 -15.42
CA VAL A 142 2.80 6.01 -16.22
C VAL A 142 2.83 4.70 -15.43
N PHE A 143 1.66 4.16 -15.14
CA PHE A 143 1.47 2.85 -14.57
C PHE A 143 0.82 1.93 -15.60
N VAL A 144 1.51 0.86 -15.99
CA VAL A 144 1.01 -0.18 -16.89
C VAL A 144 0.54 -1.36 -16.04
N PRO A 145 -0.78 -1.57 -15.90
CA PRO A 145 -1.31 -2.61 -15.04
C PRO A 145 -1.10 -4.01 -15.65
N LYS A 146 -0.85 -5.00 -14.79
CA LYS A 146 -0.79 -6.42 -15.16
C LYS A 146 -1.52 -7.26 -14.11
N LEU A 147 -2.79 -7.53 -14.37
CA LEU A 147 -3.65 -8.24 -13.43
C LEU A 147 -3.05 -9.58 -12.96
N GLN A 148 -3.08 -9.80 -11.65
CA GLN A 148 -2.75 -11.05 -10.98
C GLN A 148 -4.05 -11.76 -10.62
N GLU A 149 -4.72 -12.38 -11.60
CA GLU A 149 -6.01 -13.03 -11.40
C GLU A 149 -5.97 -14.15 -10.34
N ALA A 150 -4.81 -14.77 -10.13
CA ALA A 150 -4.62 -15.85 -9.17
C ALA A 150 -4.80 -15.44 -7.70
N ILE A 151 -4.70 -14.13 -7.39
CA ILE A 151 -4.85 -13.62 -6.02
C ILE A 151 -6.21 -12.93 -5.79
N TYR A 152 -7.14 -13.06 -6.74
CA TYR A 152 -8.49 -12.53 -6.66
C TYR A 152 -9.54 -13.64 -6.83
N CYS A 153 -10.60 -13.56 -6.03
CA CYS A 153 -11.77 -14.39 -6.17
C CYS A 153 -12.99 -13.46 -6.24
N SER A 154 -13.62 -13.36 -7.40
CA SER A 154 -14.85 -12.61 -7.58
C SER A 154 -16.03 -13.30 -6.89
N LEU A 155 -17.09 -12.54 -6.62
CA LEU A 155 -18.33 -13.12 -6.08
C LEU A 155 -18.84 -14.27 -6.96
N HIS A 156 -18.85 -14.09 -8.28
CA HIS A 156 -19.26 -15.12 -9.22
C HIS A 156 -18.40 -16.40 -9.14
N GLN A 157 -17.07 -16.25 -8.97
CA GLN A 157 -16.17 -17.39 -8.78
C GLN A 157 -16.45 -18.10 -7.45
N ALA A 158 -16.67 -17.34 -6.37
CA ALA A 158 -17.01 -17.88 -5.07
C ALA A 158 -18.34 -18.66 -5.11
N GLU A 159 -19.41 -18.07 -5.67
CA GLU A 159 -20.72 -18.71 -5.85
C GLU A 159 -20.61 -20.00 -6.67
N SER A 160 -19.85 -19.97 -7.75
CA SER A 160 -19.65 -21.14 -8.62
C SER A 160 -18.86 -22.26 -7.95
N ALA A 161 -18.11 -21.95 -6.90
CA ALA A 161 -17.26 -22.90 -6.17
C ALA A 161 -17.98 -23.58 -4.99
N VAL A 162 -19.13 -23.06 -4.54
CA VAL A 162 -19.89 -23.60 -3.42
C VAL A 162 -20.22 -25.08 -3.66
N GLY A 163 -19.82 -25.94 -2.72
CA GLY A 163 -20.13 -27.37 -2.75
C GLY A 163 -19.22 -28.24 -3.62
N ARG A 164 -18.14 -27.68 -4.21
CA ARG A 164 -17.12 -28.52 -4.87
C ARG A 164 -16.14 -29.11 -3.85
N PRO A 165 -15.66 -30.36 -4.04
CA PRO A 165 -14.63 -30.92 -3.18
C PRO A 165 -13.35 -30.08 -3.20
N LYS A 166 -12.79 -29.75 -2.02
CA LYS A 166 -11.60 -28.91 -1.80
C LYS A 166 -11.78 -27.39 -2.04
N THR A 167 -13.00 -26.90 -2.20
CA THR A 167 -13.34 -25.47 -2.08
C THR A 167 -14.41 -25.28 -1.00
N VAL A 168 -14.75 -24.03 -0.68
CA VAL A 168 -15.75 -23.64 0.33
C VAL A 168 -17.09 -24.34 0.18
#